data_AF-A0A6C0BSX4-F1
#
_entry.id   AF-A0A6C0BSX4-F1
#
_cell.length_a   1.000
_cell.length_b   1.000
_cell.length_c   1.000
_cell.angle_alpha   90.00
_cell.angle_beta   90.00
_cell.angle_gamma   90.00
#
_symmetry.space_group_name_H-M   'P 1'
#
loop_
_entity.id
_entity.type
_entity.pdbx_description
1 polymer ?
#
loop_
_entity_poly.entity_id
_entity_poly.type
_entity_poly.pdbx_seq_one_letter_code
_entity_poly.pdbx_strand_id
1 'polypeptide(L)' 'MNTCDEHKIHENETMMSPSRYKCRVCKLKKVHGYTNPDHISNPFGYLYLAPNVCLDCTNKYKICMWC' A
#
# COMPACT_ATOMS: atom_id res chain seq x y z
N MET A 1 8.67 -4.92 -7.83
CA MET A 1 7.85 -4.68 -6.62
C MET A 1 8.36 -5.66 -5.58
N ASN A 2 9.02 -5.23 -4.50
CA ASN A 2 9.64 -6.20 -3.57
C ASN A 2 8.59 -6.72 -2.58
N THR A 3 8.30 -8.01 -2.68
CA THR A 3 7.50 -8.80 -1.75
C THR A 3 8.38 -9.94 -1.23
N CYS A 4 8.33 -10.21 0.08
CA CYS A 4 9.03 -11.37 0.65
C CYS A 4 8.21 -12.66 0.43
N ASP A 5 8.83 -13.82 0.65
CA ASP A 5 8.18 -15.12 0.42
C ASP A 5 6.87 -15.29 1.21
N GLU A 6 6.79 -14.76 2.43
CA GLU A 6 5.58 -14.77 3.26
C GLU A 6 4.42 -13.97 2.64
N HIS A 7 4.74 -12.91 1.90
CA HIS A 7 3.76 -12.00 1.30
C HIS A 7 3.64 -12.15 -0.22
N LYS A 8 4.15 -13.26 -0.79
CA LYS A 8 3.93 -13.62 -2.20
C LYS A 8 2.45 -13.77 -2.54
N ILE A 9 1.61 -14.14 -1.57
CA ILE A 9 0.16 -14.24 -1.76
C ILE A 9 -0.49 -12.91 -2.19
N HIS A 10 0.16 -11.78 -1.90
CA HIS A 10 -0.30 -10.44 -2.26
C HIS A 10 0.34 -9.90 -3.54
N GLU A 11 1.02 -10.74 -4.33
CA GLU A 11 1.67 -10.31 -5.58
C GLU A 11 0.65 -9.88 -6.64
N ASN A 12 -0.54 -10.48 -6.64
CA ASN A 12 -1.65 -10.14 -7.54
C ASN A 12 -2.59 -9.06 -6.99
N GLU A 13 -2.37 -8.60 -5.75
CA GLU A 13 -3.24 -7.62 -5.11
C GLU A 13 -2.95 -6.22 -5.62
N THR A 14 -4.02 -5.46 -5.90
CA THR A 14 -3.87 -4.06 -6.30
C THR A 14 -3.66 -3.21 -5.05
N MET A 15 -2.46 -2.67 -4.89
CA MET A 15 -2.17 -1.80 -3.75
C MET A 15 -3.03 -0.56 -3.78
N MET A 16 -3.80 -0.36 -2.71
CA MET A 16 -4.53 0.87 -2.48
C MET A 16 -4.11 1.47 -1.15
N SER A 17 -3.68 2.73 -1.18
CA SER A 17 -3.39 3.49 0.02
C SER A 17 -4.42 4.60 0.16
N PRO A 18 -5.55 4.36 0.84
CA PRO A 18 -6.41 5.43 1.31
C PRO A 18 -5.56 6.51 2.00
N SER A 19 -5.92 7.79 1.89
CA SER A 19 -5.18 8.94 2.42
C SER A 19 -4.90 8.91 3.94
N ARG A 20 -5.37 7.87 4.63
CA ARG A 20 -5.20 7.59 6.05
C ARG A 20 -3.98 6.72 6.37
N TYR A 21 -3.45 5.94 5.42
CA TYR A 21 -2.30 5.07 5.65
C TYR A 21 -0.97 5.82 5.61
N LYS A 22 -0.03 5.41 6.46
CA LYS A 22 1.31 5.99 6.61
C LYS A 22 2.36 4.91 6.39
N CYS A 23 3.37 5.22 5.58
CA CYS A 23 4.53 4.36 5.46
C CYS A 23 5.23 4.18 6.81
N ARG A 24 5.56 2.93 7.19
CA ARG A 24 6.28 2.60 8.42
C ARG A 24 7.65 3.26 8.50
N VAL A 25 8.32 3.43 7.36
CA VAL A 25 9.69 3.96 7.25
C VAL A 25 9.72 5.48 7.21
N CYS A 26 9.14 6.10 6.18
CA CYS A 26 9.21 7.56 6.00
C CYS A 26 8.10 8.33 6.73
N LYS A 27 7.10 7.65 7.30
CA LYS A 27 5.93 8.23 7.99
C LYS A 27 5.04 9.15 7.14
N LEU A 28 5.32 9.29 5.85
CA LEU A 28 4.55 10.12 4.92
C LEU A 28 3.20 9.47 4.58
N LYS A 29 2.16 10.32 4.49
CA LYS A 29 0.81 9.99 4.00
C LYS A 29 0.78 10.11 2.48
N LYS A 30 1.40 9.16 1.80
CA LYS A 30 1.33 8.97 0.34
C LYS A 30 2.14 7.72 0.02
N VAL A 31 1.63 6.56 0.41
CA VAL A 31 2.08 5.36 -0.29
C VAL A 31 1.48 5.49 -1.68
N HIS A 32 2.33 5.57 -2.71
CA HIS A 32 1.90 5.67 -4.10
C HIS A 32 0.82 4.62 -4.36
N GLY A 33 -0.39 5.11 -4.58
CA GLY A 33 -1.62 4.37 -4.73
C GLY A 33 -2.59 5.37 -5.32
N TYR A 34 -2.99 5.11 -6.55
CA TYR A 34 -3.77 5.99 -7.40
C TYR A 34 -4.90 6.67 -6.60
N THR A 35 -5.06 7.98 -6.79
CA THR A 35 -6.34 8.63 -6.50
C THR A 35 -7.37 7.89 -7.31
N ASN A 36 -8.23 7.11 -6.65
CA ASN A 36 -9.42 6.59 -7.29
C ASN A 36 -10.24 7.82 -7.72
N PRO A 37 -10.31 8.17 -9.02
CA PRO A 37 -10.96 9.40 -9.46
C PRO A 37 -12.47 9.36 -9.20
N ASP A 38 -13.04 8.16 -8.96
CA ASP A 38 -14.48 7.90 -9.02
C ASP A 38 -15.14 7.36 -7.74
N HIS A 39 -14.47 7.28 -6.59
CA HIS A 39 -15.15 6.77 -5.38
C HIS A 39 -15.48 7.83 -4.34
N ILE A 40 -16.73 8.28 -4.44
CA ILE A 40 -17.61 8.53 -3.28
C ILE A 40 -17.41 7.37 -2.30
N SER A 41 -17.06 7.70 -1.06
CA SER A 41 -16.96 6.79 0.07
C SER A 41 -18.15 5.82 0.05
N ASN A 42 -17.91 4.55 -0.29
CA ASN A 42 -19.01 3.59 -0.25
C ASN A 42 -19.40 3.35 1.22
N PRO A 43 -20.68 3.50 1.60
CA PRO A 43 -21.20 3.13 2.93
C PRO A 43 -21.02 1.65 3.33
N PHE A 44 -20.55 0.77 2.44
CA PHE A 44 -20.43 -0.69 2.69
C PHE A 44 -19.02 -1.20 3.08
N GLY A 45 -18.06 -0.35 3.41
CA GLY A 45 -16.87 -0.79 4.15
C GLY A 45 -15.98 -1.83 3.45
N TYR A 46 -15.58 -1.59 2.19
CA TYR A 46 -14.59 -2.44 1.54
C TYR A 46 -13.25 -2.44 2.29
N LEU A 47 -12.72 -3.64 2.52
CA LEU A 47 -11.39 -3.89 3.07
C LEU A 47 -10.35 -3.68 1.96
N TYR A 48 -9.69 -2.53 1.98
CA TYR A 48 -8.54 -2.29 1.12
C TYR A 48 -7.29 -2.92 1.75
N LEU A 49 -6.55 -3.70 0.97
CA LEU A 49 -5.23 -4.14 1.39
C LEU A 49 -4.24 -2.99 1.19
N ALA A 50 -3.86 -2.37 2.32
CA ALA A 50 -2.95 -1.23 2.32
C ALA A 50 -1.53 -1.67 2.67
N PRO A 51 -0.52 -1.30 1.85
CA PRO A 51 0.87 -1.64 2.15
C PRO A 51 1.40 -0.88 3.37
N ASN A 52 2.25 -1.56 4.17
CA ASN A 52 2.92 -0.99 5.33
C ASN A 52 4.04 -0.01 4.95
N VAL A 53 4.65 -0.19 3.78
CA VAL A 53 5.78 0.63 3.29
C VAL A 53 5.47 1.19 1.90
N CYS A 54 5.82 2.46 1.68
CA CYS A 54 5.67 3.07 0.36
C CYS A 54 6.65 2.51 -0.68
N LEU A 55 6.26 2.55 -1.96
CA LEU A 55 7.12 2.08 -3.08
C LEU A 55 8.52 2.68 -3.04
N ASP A 56 8.66 3.96 -2.70
CA ASP A 56 9.97 4.62 -2.62
C ASP A 56 10.85 4.00 -1.54
N CYS A 57 10.28 3.70 -0.37
CA CYS A 57 11.01 3.06 0.73
C CYS A 57 11.28 1.58 0.44
N THR A 58 10.32 0.88 -0.16
CA THR A 58 10.48 -0.50 -0.65
C THR A 58 11.65 -0.60 -1.62
N ASN A 59 11.73 0.30 -2.60
CA ASN A 59 12.79 0.31 -3.60
C ASN A 59 14.13 0.76 -3.01
N LYS A 60 14.13 1.82 -2.18
CA LYS A 60 15.35 2.38 -1.58
C LYS A 60 16.00 1.44 -0.57
N TYR A 61 15.20 0.81 0.30
CA TYR A 61 15.71 -0.06 1.37
C TYR A 61 15.65 -1.55 1.03
N LYS A 62 15.16 -1.90 -0.17
CA LYS A 62 14.97 -3.29 -0.63
C LYS A 62 14.16 -4.15 0.37
N ILE A 63 13.17 -3.54 1.02
CA ILE A 63 12.29 -4.22 1.99
C ILE A 63 10.96 -4.59 1.35
N CYS A 64 10.29 -5.59 1.92
CA CYS A 64 8.94 -5.95 1.52
C CYS A 64 7.97 -4.80 1.84
N MET A 65 7.07 -4.47 0.91
CA MET A 65 6.06 -3.44 1.14
C MET A 65 4.98 -3.80 2.16
N TRP A 66 4.76 -5.09 2.37
CA TRP A 66 3.73 -5.61 3.27
C TRP A 66 4.25 -5.76 4.71
N CYS A 67 5.55 -5.61 4.95
CA CYS A 67 6.18 -5.70 6.27
C CYS A 67 6.25 -4.35 7.00
#